data_AF-A0A330GL78-F1
#
_entry.id   AF-A0A330GL78-F1
#
_cell.length_a   1.000
_cell.length_b   1.000
_cell.length_c   1.000
_cell.angle_alpha   90.00
_cell.angle_beta   90.00
_cell.angle_gamma   90.00
#
_symmetry.space_group_name_H-M   'P 1'
#
loop_
_entity.id
_entity.type
_entity.pdbx_description
1 polymer ?
#
loop_
_entity_poly.entity_id
_entity_poly.type
_entity_poly.pdbx_seq_one_letter_code
_entity_poly.pdbx_strand_id
1 'polypeptide(L)'
;MSAVSEAATSSAMRTREATVRRFAVTDMVFRAATRASAILVLVLLGGVAISLIAGSWEALSKFGISFLTTESWNPVTENFGALAPIYGTIVTSAIAIIIAVPIGIGIAVFLTELCPRPLRRPIGIAVELLAGIPSIIYGIWGLFVFAPFLQTTIQPFIIWLFKGIPGLNSLFAGPPYGIGLLTSSLILAIMVLPFITSITKDVFDTVPAVLKESAYGIGCTTWEVTRRVTIPYTRVGIMGGVMLGLGRALGETMAVTFVIGNAHRISASLFAPGTTISATIANEFTEADGNLYTSSLVSLGLILFIITFIILALARYMLLRIDSRTGA
;
A
#
# COMPACT_ATOMS: atom_id res chain seq x y z
N MET A 1 70.85 7.47 -4.25
CA MET A 1 69.44 7.91 -4.06
C MET A 1 68.45 7.25 -5.03
N SER A 2 68.86 6.70 -6.20
CA SER A 2 67.93 6.09 -7.16
C SER A 2 67.34 4.73 -6.73
N ALA A 3 68.16 3.80 -6.23
CA ALA A 3 67.72 2.43 -5.90
C ALA A 3 66.70 2.36 -4.74
N VAL A 4 66.82 3.26 -3.76
CA VAL A 4 65.88 3.35 -2.62
C VAL A 4 64.53 3.93 -3.07
N SER A 5 64.55 4.85 -4.03
CA SER A 5 63.33 5.41 -4.64
C SER A 5 62.58 4.33 -5.44
N GLU A 6 63.27 3.56 -6.28
CA GLU A 6 62.65 2.48 -7.08
C GLU A 6 62.05 1.36 -6.22
N ALA A 7 62.73 0.96 -5.14
CA ALA A 7 62.22 -0.04 -4.20
C ALA A 7 60.94 0.44 -3.47
N ALA A 8 60.89 1.72 -3.10
CA ALA A 8 59.70 2.32 -2.49
C ALA A 8 58.53 2.42 -3.48
N THR A 9 58.80 2.75 -4.76
CA THR A 9 57.76 2.79 -5.81
C THR A 9 57.21 1.39 -6.13
N SER A 10 58.08 0.37 -6.16
CA SER A 10 57.71 -1.04 -6.35
C SER A 10 56.82 -1.59 -5.22
N SER A 11 57.17 -1.28 -3.97
CA SER A 11 56.37 -1.67 -2.79
C SER A 11 54.99 -0.99 -2.76
N ALA A 12 54.93 0.30 -3.11
CA ALA A 12 53.68 1.04 -3.22
C ALA A 12 52.79 0.51 -4.35
N MET A 13 53.36 0.13 -5.50
CA MET A 13 52.62 -0.51 -6.60
C MET A 13 52.01 -1.87 -6.19
N ARG A 14 52.79 -2.74 -5.53
CA ARG A 14 52.29 -4.04 -5.05
C ARG A 14 51.17 -3.91 -4.01
N THR A 15 51.25 -2.91 -3.13
CA THR A 15 50.22 -2.62 -2.12
C THR A 15 48.93 -2.12 -2.78
N ARG A 16 49.06 -1.29 -3.83
CA ARG A 16 47.95 -0.80 -4.63
C ARG A 16 47.27 -1.92 -5.43
N GLU A 17 48.05 -2.81 -6.04
CA GLU A 17 47.53 -4.00 -6.75
C GLU A 17 46.78 -4.96 -5.81
N ALA A 18 47.31 -5.23 -4.62
CA ALA A 18 46.65 -6.06 -3.62
C ALA A 18 45.32 -5.44 -3.14
N THR A 19 45.29 -4.12 -2.97
CA THR A 19 44.09 -3.37 -2.59
C THR A 19 43.04 -3.41 -3.70
N VAL A 20 43.44 -3.15 -4.96
CA VAL A 20 42.56 -3.22 -6.14
C VAL A 20 42.00 -4.63 -6.31
N ARG A 21 42.82 -5.68 -6.14
CA ARG A 21 42.37 -7.07 -6.24
C ARG A 21 41.40 -7.45 -5.13
N ARG A 22 41.62 -6.97 -3.89
CA ARG A 22 40.68 -7.16 -2.77
C ARG A 22 39.34 -6.43 -3.02
N PHE A 23 39.38 -5.22 -3.56
CA PHE A 23 38.17 -4.50 -3.98
C PHE A 23 37.44 -5.23 -5.10
N ALA A 24 38.14 -5.74 -6.11
CA ALA A 24 37.54 -6.50 -7.21
C ALA A 24 36.87 -7.81 -6.73
N VAL A 25 37.49 -8.53 -5.78
CA VAL A 25 36.88 -9.72 -5.17
C VAL A 25 35.66 -9.35 -4.35
N THR A 26 35.73 -8.27 -3.56
CA THR A 26 34.60 -7.81 -2.74
C THR A 26 33.42 -7.36 -3.61
N ASP A 27 33.70 -6.64 -4.69
CA ASP A 27 32.72 -6.21 -5.68
C ASP A 27 32.07 -7.41 -6.39
N MET A 28 32.87 -8.41 -6.79
CA MET A 28 32.36 -9.64 -7.38
C MET A 28 31.45 -10.42 -6.42
N VAL A 29 31.85 -10.56 -5.16
CA VAL A 29 31.04 -11.22 -4.12
C VAL A 29 29.74 -10.44 -3.88
N PHE A 30 29.82 -9.12 -3.75
CA PHE A 30 28.65 -8.26 -3.56
C PHE A 30 27.68 -8.35 -4.74
N ARG A 31 28.19 -8.32 -5.98
CA ARG A 31 27.39 -8.47 -7.19
C ARG A 31 26.75 -9.86 -7.30
N ALA A 32 27.49 -10.92 -6.94
CA ALA A 32 26.96 -12.28 -6.92
C ALA A 32 25.86 -12.42 -5.85
N ALA A 33 26.08 -11.89 -4.66
CA ALA A 33 25.11 -11.93 -3.57
C ALA A 33 23.82 -11.16 -3.93
N THR A 34 23.93 -9.93 -4.44
CA THR A 34 22.77 -9.13 -4.86
C THR A 34 22.00 -9.80 -6.01
N ARG A 35 22.70 -10.38 -6.99
CA ARG A 35 22.06 -11.15 -8.07
C ARG A 35 21.38 -12.42 -7.56
N ALA A 36 22.02 -13.16 -6.67
CA ALA A 36 21.45 -14.37 -6.06
C ALA A 36 20.18 -14.03 -5.27
N SER A 37 20.20 -12.95 -4.46
CA SER A 37 19.02 -12.47 -3.74
C SER A 37 17.89 -12.08 -4.70
N ALA A 38 18.19 -11.36 -5.79
CA ALA A 38 17.19 -11.00 -6.79
C ALA A 38 16.56 -12.24 -7.45
N ILE A 39 17.37 -13.23 -7.82
CA ILE A 39 16.88 -14.50 -8.39
C ILE A 39 16.05 -15.26 -7.36
N LEU A 40 16.50 -15.33 -6.10
CA LEU A 40 15.78 -16.01 -5.02
C LEU A 40 14.39 -15.41 -4.81
N VAL A 41 14.27 -14.07 -4.79
CA VAL A 41 12.96 -13.41 -4.69
C VAL A 41 12.05 -13.78 -5.84
N LEU A 42 12.56 -13.81 -7.09
CA LEU A 42 11.77 -14.23 -8.25
C LEU A 42 11.34 -15.70 -8.18
N VAL A 43 12.22 -16.59 -7.73
CA VAL A 43 11.91 -18.01 -7.53
C VAL A 43 10.85 -18.18 -6.45
N LEU A 44 10.95 -17.47 -5.33
CA LEU A 44 9.95 -17.50 -4.27
C LEU A 44 8.59 -16.98 -4.74
N LEU A 45 8.55 -15.86 -5.46
CA LEU A 45 7.31 -15.32 -6.03
C LEU A 45 6.68 -16.31 -7.04
N GLY A 46 7.50 -16.92 -7.90
CA GLY A 46 7.05 -17.97 -8.82
C GLY A 46 6.54 -19.20 -8.08
N GLY A 47 7.23 -19.63 -7.03
CA GLY A 47 6.83 -20.74 -6.17
C GLY A 47 5.51 -20.49 -5.46
N VAL A 48 5.30 -19.28 -4.92
CA VAL A 48 4.02 -18.86 -4.33
C VAL A 48 2.91 -18.89 -5.38
N ALA A 49 3.15 -18.36 -6.58
CA ALA A 49 2.16 -18.39 -7.66
C ALA A 49 1.78 -19.84 -8.04
N ILE A 50 2.77 -20.72 -8.20
CA ILE A 50 2.54 -22.15 -8.49
C ILE A 50 1.76 -22.82 -7.34
N SER A 51 2.15 -22.56 -6.09
CA SER A 51 1.48 -23.11 -4.91
C SER A 51 0.03 -22.67 -4.82
N LEU A 52 -0.26 -21.40 -5.11
CA LEU A 52 -1.62 -20.88 -5.13
C LEU A 52 -2.44 -21.52 -6.25
N ILE A 53 -1.87 -21.67 -7.46
CA ILE A 53 -2.56 -22.33 -8.59
C ILE A 53 -2.87 -23.79 -8.25
N ALA A 54 -1.89 -24.53 -7.73
CA ALA A 54 -2.06 -25.93 -7.37
C ALA A 54 -3.09 -26.11 -6.24
N GLY A 55 -3.01 -25.30 -5.18
CA GLY A 55 -3.94 -25.38 -4.04
C GLY A 55 -5.35 -24.89 -4.36
N SER A 56 -5.51 -24.04 -5.38
CA SER A 56 -6.84 -23.56 -5.84
C SER A 56 -7.53 -24.51 -6.82
N TRP A 57 -6.83 -25.55 -7.30
CA TRP A 57 -7.31 -26.36 -8.42
C TRP A 57 -8.65 -27.03 -8.15
N GLU A 58 -8.84 -27.58 -6.96
CA GLU A 58 -10.08 -28.28 -6.58
C GLU A 58 -11.27 -27.32 -6.58
N ALA A 59 -11.17 -26.17 -5.90
CA ALA A 59 -12.22 -25.15 -5.89
C ALA A 59 -12.52 -24.60 -7.29
N LEU A 60 -11.48 -24.28 -8.08
CA LEU A 60 -11.65 -23.78 -9.45
C LEU A 60 -12.29 -24.83 -10.37
N SER A 61 -12.00 -26.11 -10.17
CA SER A 61 -12.62 -27.18 -10.95
C SER A 61 -14.09 -27.39 -10.60
N LYS A 62 -14.47 -27.26 -9.31
CA LYS A 62 -15.87 -27.42 -8.85
C LYS A 62 -16.74 -26.22 -9.23
N PHE A 63 -16.26 -25.00 -9.00
CA PHE A 63 -17.06 -23.78 -9.15
C PHE A 63 -16.82 -23.03 -10.47
N GLY A 64 -15.67 -23.25 -11.14
CA GLY A 64 -15.33 -22.60 -12.40
C GLY A 64 -15.37 -21.07 -12.33
N ILE A 65 -15.84 -20.45 -13.42
CA ILE A 65 -16.00 -18.99 -13.52
C ILE A 65 -17.06 -18.47 -12.53
N SER A 66 -18.05 -19.29 -12.16
CA SER A 66 -19.10 -18.89 -11.22
C SER A 66 -18.51 -18.49 -9.86
N PHE A 67 -17.35 -19.03 -9.49
CA PHE A 67 -16.66 -18.65 -8.25
C PHE A 67 -16.43 -17.12 -8.15
N LEU A 68 -16.14 -16.45 -9.26
CA LEU A 68 -15.86 -15.01 -9.29
C LEU A 68 -17.14 -14.15 -9.20
N THR A 69 -18.28 -14.69 -9.59
CA THR A 69 -19.57 -13.96 -9.65
C THR A 69 -20.51 -14.33 -8.51
N THR A 70 -20.24 -15.42 -7.79
CA THR A 70 -21.04 -15.86 -6.65
C THR A 70 -20.68 -15.04 -5.41
N GLU A 71 -21.71 -14.54 -4.74
CA GLU A 71 -21.60 -13.79 -3.48
C GLU A 71 -21.61 -14.71 -2.25
N SER A 72 -22.31 -15.85 -2.33
CA SER A 72 -22.54 -16.72 -1.19
C SER A 72 -21.27 -17.41 -0.70
N TRP A 73 -21.05 -17.33 0.61
CA TRP A 73 -20.04 -18.12 1.32
C TRP A 73 -20.74 -18.92 2.42
N ASN A 74 -20.88 -20.22 2.21
CA ASN A 74 -21.56 -21.12 3.14
C ASN A 74 -20.78 -22.44 3.27
N PRO A 75 -20.01 -22.61 4.37
CA PRO A 75 -19.27 -23.83 4.65
C PRO A 75 -20.15 -25.09 4.79
N VAL A 76 -21.37 -24.95 5.33
CA VAL A 76 -22.28 -26.09 5.60
C VAL A 76 -22.77 -26.72 4.29
N THR A 77 -23.09 -25.90 3.30
CA THR A 77 -23.54 -26.37 1.98
C THR A 77 -22.40 -26.50 0.97
N GLU A 78 -21.15 -26.32 1.41
CA GLU A 78 -19.95 -26.26 0.56
C GLU A 78 -20.12 -25.36 -0.68
N ASN A 79 -20.71 -24.18 -0.49
CA ASN A 79 -20.92 -23.23 -1.57
C ASN A 79 -20.11 -21.96 -1.30
N PHE A 80 -19.08 -21.73 -2.10
CA PHE A 80 -18.11 -20.66 -1.90
C PHE A 80 -18.05 -19.73 -3.11
N GLY A 81 -18.00 -18.44 -2.85
CA GLY A 81 -17.96 -17.40 -3.87
C GLY A 81 -17.05 -16.23 -3.46
N ALA A 82 -16.30 -15.71 -4.42
CA ALA A 82 -15.30 -14.67 -4.20
C ALA A 82 -15.83 -13.25 -4.40
N LEU A 83 -17.03 -13.06 -4.93
CA LEU A 83 -17.48 -11.73 -5.37
C LEU A 83 -17.55 -10.73 -4.20
N ALA A 84 -18.11 -11.14 -3.06
CA ALA A 84 -18.19 -10.27 -1.87
C ALA A 84 -16.80 -9.87 -1.33
N PRO A 85 -15.87 -10.82 -1.07
CA PRO A 85 -14.50 -10.48 -0.68
C PRO A 85 -13.74 -9.60 -1.69
N ILE A 86 -13.88 -9.87 -3.00
CA ILE A 86 -13.27 -9.05 -4.06
C ILE A 86 -13.80 -7.62 -3.99
N TYR A 87 -15.13 -7.47 -3.95
CA TYR A 87 -15.80 -6.18 -3.87
C TYR A 87 -15.31 -5.38 -2.65
N GLY A 88 -15.32 -5.97 -1.46
CA GLY A 88 -14.88 -5.30 -0.25
C GLY A 88 -13.41 -4.91 -0.29
N THR A 89 -12.53 -5.75 -0.83
CA THR A 89 -11.08 -5.45 -0.97
C THR A 89 -10.85 -4.23 -1.86
N ILE A 90 -11.51 -4.19 -3.02
CA ILE A 90 -11.36 -3.09 -3.99
C ILE A 90 -11.95 -1.80 -3.42
N VAL A 91 -13.17 -1.84 -2.87
CA VAL A 91 -13.86 -0.65 -2.36
C VAL A 91 -13.10 -0.06 -1.16
N THR A 92 -12.70 -0.89 -0.21
CA THR A 92 -11.99 -0.39 0.98
C THR A 92 -10.63 0.21 0.62
N SER A 93 -9.87 -0.45 -0.24
CA SER A 93 -8.57 0.05 -0.70
C SER A 93 -8.71 1.32 -1.54
N ALA A 94 -9.72 1.39 -2.43
CA ALA A 94 -9.96 2.57 -3.25
C ALA A 94 -10.32 3.79 -2.40
N ILE A 95 -11.26 3.65 -1.46
CA ILE A 95 -11.65 4.74 -0.55
C ILE A 95 -10.45 5.15 0.31
N ALA A 96 -9.70 4.19 0.84
CA ALA A 96 -8.52 4.48 1.65
C ALA A 96 -7.49 5.32 0.89
N ILE A 97 -7.19 4.98 -0.36
CA ILE A 97 -6.23 5.70 -1.21
C ILE A 97 -6.76 7.07 -1.64
N ILE A 98 -8.04 7.18 -1.99
CA ILE A 98 -8.68 8.46 -2.32
C ILE A 98 -8.53 9.47 -1.17
N ILE A 99 -8.58 9.00 0.07
CA ILE A 99 -8.43 9.84 1.27
C ILE A 99 -6.95 10.05 1.62
N ALA A 100 -6.16 8.98 1.68
CA ALA A 100 -4.79 9.02 2.18
C ALA A 100 -3.83 9.76 1.24
N VAL A 101 -4.02 9.68 -0.08
CA VAL A 101 -3.14 10.34 -1.06
C VAL A 101 -3.14 11.86 -0.92
N PRO A 102 -4.28 12.57 -1.03
CA PRO A 102 -4.28 14.02 -0.94
C PRO A 102 -3.83 14.51 0.45
N ILE A 103 -4.24 13.82 1.52
CA ILE A 103 -3.85 14.18 2.89
C ILE A 103 -2.34 13.95 3.09
N GLY A 104 -1.82 12.80 2.68
CA GLY A 104 -0.41 12.46 2.84
C GLY A 104 0.52 13.37 2.04
N ILE A 105 0.15 13.70 0.79
CA ILE A 105 0.89 14.69 0.00
C ILE A 105 0.79 16.08 0.67
N GLY A 106 -0.38 16.47 1.17
CA GLY A 106 -0.56 17.74 1.88
C GLY A 106 0.33 17.85 3.12
N ILE A 107 0.41 16.79 3.94
CA ILE A 107 1.30 16.75 5.11
C ILE A 107 2.76 16.81 4.67
N ALA A 108 3.14 16.11 3.59
CA ALA A 108 4.50 16.18 3.07
C ALA A 108 4.86 17.60 2.62
N VAL A 109 3.99 18.25 1.84
CA VAL A 109 4.17 19.66 1.42
C VAL A 109 4.32 20.56 2.65
N PHE A 110 3.47 20.39 3.66
CA PHE A 110 3.56 21.17 4.89
C PHE A 110 4.92 20.96 5.56
N LEU A 111 5.35 19.72 5.76
CA LEU A 111 6.60 19.39 6.43
C LEU A 111 7.84 19.88 5.69
N THR A 112 7.82 19.93 4.36
CA THR A 112 8.98 20.32 3.56
C THR A 112 9.07 21.81 3.30
N GLU A 113 7.96 22.48 3.01
CA GLU A 113 7.95 23.86 2.49
C GLU A 113 7.34 24.89 3.44
N LEU A 114 6.42 24.49 4.34
CA LEU A 114 5.67 25.44 5.19
C LEU A 114 6.01 25.34 6.69
N CYS A 115 6.52 24.20 7.14
CA CYS A 115 6.67 23.89 8.56
C CYS A 115 7.84 24.69 9.17
N PRO A 116 7.63 25.36 10.33
CA PRO A 116 8.71 25.99 11.08
C PRO A 116 9.83 25.00 11.41
N ARG A 117 11.09 25.42 11.24
CA ARG A 117 12.29 24.60 11.49
C ARG A 117 12.27 23.78 12.80
N PRO A 118 11.87 24.32 13.98
CA PRO A 118 11.87 23.52 15.21
C PRO A 118 10.78 22.43 15.24
N LEU A 119 9.70 22.59 14.49
CA LEU A 119 8.57 21.65 14.47
C LEU A 119 8.71 20.55 13.42
N ARG A 120 9.48 20.81 12.35
CA ARG A 120 9.64 19.85 11.24
C ARG A 120 10.14 18.48 11.70
N ARG A 121 11.17 18.45 12.56
CA ARG A 121 11.76 17.21 13.06
C ARG A 121 10.81 16.40 13.96
N PRO A 122 10.23 16.96 15.04
CA PRO A 122 9.34 16.18 15.90
C PRO A 122 8.08 15.70 15.18
N ILE A 123 7.47 16.52 14.31
CA ILE A 123 6.28 16.10 13.56
C ILE A 123 6.64 15.01 12.54
N GLY A 124 7.78 15.14 11.85
CA GLY A 124 8.27 14.11 10.95
C GLY A 124 8.46 12.76 11.64
N ILE A 125 9.09 12.77 12.82
CA ILE A 125 9.26 11.55 13.64
C ILE A 125 7.89 10.99 14.06
N ALA A 126 6.94 11.83 14.48
CA ALA A 126 5.61 11.37 14.85
C ALA A 126 4.88 10.66 13.70
N VAL A 127 4.99 11.17 12.46
CA VAL A 127 4.43 10.53 11.28
C VAL A 127 5.10 9.18 11.01
N GLU A 128 6.42 9.11 11.10
CA GLU A 128 7.17 7.86 10.92
C GLU A 128 6.83 6.82 12.00
N LEU A 129 6.62 7.26 13.24
CA LEU A 129 6.18 6.39 14.35
C LEU A 129 4.79 5.80 14.14
N LEU A 130 3.87 6.51 13.45
CA LEU A 130 2.56 5.95 13.10
C LEU A 130 2.69 4.70 12.20
N ALA A 131 3.68 4.66 11.31
CA ALA A 131 3.92 3.47 10.47
C ALA A 131 4.42 2.25 11.28
N GLY A 132 4.97 2.49 12.47
CA GLY A 132 5.47 1.45 13.38
C GLY A 132 4.39 0.80 14.25
N ILE A 133 3.17 1.35 14.28
CA ILE A 133 2.06 0.79 15.07
C ILE A 133 1.58 -0.52 14.40
N PRO A 134 1.56 -1.65 15.13
CA PRO A 134 1.01 -2.90 14.62
C PRO A 134 -0.45 -2.75 14.18
N SER A 135 -0.82 -3.36 13.05
CA SER A 135 -2.14 -3.18 12.46
C SER A 135 -3.30 -3.70 13.33
N ILE A 136 -3.05 -4.75 14.12
CA ILE A 136 -4.01 -5.24 15.12
C ILE A 136 -4.40 -4.19 16.15
N ILE A 137 -3.48 -3.30 16.54
CA ILE A 137 -3.77 -2.22 17.49
C ILE A 137 -4.74 -1.23 16.87
N TYR A 138 -4.55 -0.88 15.58
CA TYR A 138 -5.52 -0.07 14.85
C TYR A 138 -6.88 -0.75 14.72
N GLY A 139 -6.92 -2.07 14.50
CA GLY A 139 -8.17 -2.84 14.46
C GLY A 139 -8.94 -2.81 15.77
N ILE A 140 -8.26 -3.09 16.89
CA ILE A 140 -8.86 -3.07 18.23
C ILE A 140 -9.31 -1.66 18.62
N TRP A 141 -8.46 -0.64 18.41
CA TRP A 141 -8.86 0.77 18.61
C TRP A 141 -10.04 1.13 17.70
N GLY A 142 -10.00 0.66 16.46
CA GLY A 142 -11.05 0.82 15.48
C GLY A 142 -12.40 0.29 15.97
N LEU A 143 -12.41 -0.91 16.54
CA LEU A 143 -13.61 -1.57 17.05
C LEU A 143 -14.13 -0.93 18.35
N PHE A 144 -13.26 -0.64 19.31
CA PHE A 144 -13.69 -0.19 20.65
C PHE A 144 -13.85 1.32 20.81
N VAL A 145 -13.21 2.12 19.96
CA VAL A 145 -13.22 3.59 20.07
C VAL A 145 -13.81 4.22 18.82
N PHE A 146 -13.25 3.90 17.65
CA PHE A 146 -13.59 4.60 16.42
C PHE A 146 -14.98 4.22 15.90
N ALA A 147 -15.34 2.94 15.90
CA ALA A 147 -16.65 2.47 15.46
C ALA A 147 -17.80 3.02 16.33
N PRO A 148 -17.73 2.99 17.68
CA PRO A 148 -18.73 3.65 18.52
C PRO A 148 -18.83 5.17 18.28
N PHE A 149 -17.70 5.84 18.05
CA PHE A 149 -17.70 7.26 17.69
C PHE A 149 -18.39 7.53 16.35
N LEU A 150 -18.11 6.72 15.32
CA LEU A 150 -18.80 6.83 14.03
C LEU A 150 -20.29 6.53 14.17
N GLN A 151 -20.65 5.47 14.90
CA GLN A 151 -22.03 5.07 15.14
C GLN A 151 -22.86 6.16 15.79
N THR A 152 -22.31 6.84 16.79
CA THR A 152 -23.05 7.83 17.59
C THR A 152 -23.03 9.23 16.99
N THR A 153 -21.95 9.60 16.29
CA THR A 153 -21.73 10.99 15.87
C THR A 153 -21.79 11.15 14.35
N ILE A 154 -20.95 10.41 13.61
CA ILE A 154 -20.70 10.69 12.19
C ILE A 154 -21.75 10.03 11.29
N GLN A 155 -22.06 8.75 11.49
CA GLN A 155 -23.01 8.02 10.64
C GLN A 155 -24.42 8.65 10.71
N PRO A 156 -25.00 8.95 11.89
CA PRO A 156 -26.31 9.61 11.96
C PRO A 156 -26.32 10.97 11.28
N PHE A 157 -25.23 11.75 11.45
CA PHE A 157 -25.08 13.05 10.80
C PHE A 157 -25.04 12.93 9.26
N ILE A 158 -24.25 12.00 8.72
CA ILE A 158 -24.14 11.77 7.27
C ILE A 158 -25.48 11.28 6.69
N ILE A 159 -26.14 10.33 7.38
CA ILE A 159 -27.47 9.83 6.99
C ILE A 159 -28.46 10.99 6.91
N TRP A 160 -28.48 11.86 7.93
CA TRP A 160 -29.35 13.03 7.95
C TRP A 160 -29.01 14.01 6.82
N LEU A 161 -27.73 14.31 6.61
CA LEU A 161 -27.25 15.27 5.62
C LEU A 161 -27.58 14.86 4.18
N PHE A 162 -27.48 13.56 3.86
CA PHE A 162 -27.72 13.04 2.51
C PHE A 162 -29.13 12.47 2.31
N LYS A 163 -30.00 12.61 3.32
CA LYS A 163 -31.40 12.19 3.23
C LYS A 163 -32.08 12.92 2.06
N GLY A 164 -32.66 12.14 1.14
CA GLY A 164 -33.41 12.67 0.00
C GLY A 164 -32.57 13.07 -1.22
N ILE A 165 -31.24 12.94 -1.18
CA ILE A 165 -30.39 13.15 -2.36
C ILE A 165 -30.25 11.82 -3.12
N PRO A 166 -30.69 11.74 -4.40
CA PRO A 166 -30.55 10.52 -5.20
C PRO A 166 -29.09 10.05 -5.28
N GLY A 167 -28.86 8.74 -5.17
CA GLY A 167 -27.51 8.15 -5.16
C GLY A 167 -26.80 8.23 -3.81
N LEU A 168 -26.65 9.43 -3.23
CA LEU A 168 -26.00 9.59 -1.92
C LEU A 168 -26.82 9.00 -0.78
N ASN A 169 -28.15 9.14 -0.84
CA ASN A 169 -29.04 8.52 0.14
C ASN A 169 -28.88 6.98 0.14
N SER A 170 -28.72 6.33 -1.01
CA SER A 170 -28.48 4.88 -1.09
C SER A 170 -27.06 4.48 -0.68
N LEU A 171 -26.06 5.31 -1.01
CA LEU A 171 -24.66 5.06 -0.68
C LEU A 171 -24.38 5.15 0.82
N PHE A 172 -25.12 6.00 1.53
CA PHE A 172 -25.01 6.19 2.97
C PHE A 172 -26.29 5.76 3.72
N ALA A 173 -27.08 4.86 3.12
CA ALA A 173 -28.28 4.30 3.75
C ALA A 173 -27.94 3.25 4.81
N GLY A 174 -28.89 3.02 5.72
CA GLY A 174 -28.89 1.87 6.63
C GLY A 174 -28.64 2.25 8.09
N PRO A 175 -28.73 1.27 8.99
CA PRO A 175 -28.50 1.50 10.41
C PRO A 175 -27.06 1.93 10.67
N PRO A 176 -26.82 2.85 11.62
CA PRO A 176 -25.48 3.23 12.01
C PRO A 176 -24.84 2.11 12.85
N TYR A 177 -24.22 1.13 12.19
CA TYR A 177 -23.57 0.01 12.87
C TYR A 177 -22.21 0.36 13.49
N GLY A 178 -21.61 1.50 13.12
CA GLY A 178 -20.24 1.87 13.50
C GLY A 178 -19.17 1.07 12.75
N ILE A 179 -19.36 -0.23 12.60
CA ILE A 179 -18.56 -1.13 11.75
C ILE A 179 -19.09 -1.15 10.31
N GLY A 180 -18.23 -1.48 9.35
CA GLY A 180 -18.59 -1.58 7.93
C GLY A 180 -17.47 -1.18 6.97
N LEU A 181 -17.83 -1.10 5.68
CA LEU A 181 -16.88 -0.77 4.60
C LEU A 181 -16.23 0.61 4.80
N LEU A 182 -17.01 1.65 5.10
CA LEU A 182 -16.48 3.00 5.28
C LEU A 182 -15.52 3.08 6.47
N THR A 183 -15.93 2.56 7.63
CA THR A 183 -15.12 2.61 8.85
C THR A 183 -13.79 1.90 8.65
N SER A 184 -13.81 0.73 8.01
CA SER A 184 -12.60 -0.01 7.65
C SER A 184 -11.71 0.77 6.70
N SER A 185 -12.30 1.43 5.70
CA SER A 185 -11.57 2.27 4.74
C SER A 185 -10.90 3.47 5.41
N LEU A 186 -11.55 4.07 6.41
CA LEU A 186 -11.00 5.21 7.16
C LEU A 186 -9.82 4.79 8.04
N ILE A 187 -9.91 3.65 8.73
CA ILE A 187 -8.79 3.10 9.49
C ILE A 187 -7.64 2.76 8.55
N LEU A 188 -7.94 2.14 7.41
CA LEU A 188 -6.96 1.84 6.39
C LEU A 188 -6.29 3.10 5.84
N ALA A 189 -7.04 4.17 5.62
CA ALA A 189 -6.50 5.46 5.21
C ALA A 189 -5.49 6.02 6.24
N ILE A 190 -5.84 6.00 7.53
CA ILE A 190 -4.95 6.43 8.62
C ILE A 190 -3.66 5.61 8.63
N MET A 191 -3.76 4.30 8.38
CA MET A 191 -2.63 3.39 8.37
C MET A 191 -1.71 3.54 7.16
N VAL A 192 -2.27 3.87 5.99
CA VAL A 192 -1.51 4.07 4.74
C VAL A 192 -0.91 5.48 4.65
N LEU A 193 -1.54 6.47 5.28
CA LEU A 193 -1.11 7.87 5.33
C LEU A 193 0.38 8.07 5.68
N PRO A 194 0.97 7.46 6.74
CA PRO A 194 2.36 7.69 7.06
C PRO A 194 3.32 7.17 5.98
N PHE A 195 2.97 6.09 5.27
CA PHE A 195 3.78 5.59 4.15
C PHE A 195 3.83 6.59 3.00
N ILE A 196 2.67 7.11 2.60
CA ILE A 196 2.57 8.11 1.52
C ILE A 196 3.30 9.38 1.94
N THR A 197 3.10 9.84 3.18
CA THR A 197 3.68 11.08 3.69
C THR A 197 5.20 11.00 3.75
N SER A 198 5.76 9.96 4.37
CA SER A 198 7.21 9.83 4.54
C SER A 198 7.92 9.70 3.19
N ILE A 199 7.40 8.86 2.29
CA ILE A 199 7.99 8.71 0.95
C ILE A 199 7.90 10.02 0.16
N THR A 200 6.74 10.69 0.19
CA THR A 200 6.57 11.97 -0.53
C THR A 200 7.53 13.03 0.01
N LYS A 201 7.70 13.13 1.33
CA LYS A 201 8.64 14.04 1.98
C LYS A 201 10.09 13.74 1.57
N ASP A 202 10.50 12.48 1.61
CA ASP A 202 11.87 12.08 1.24
C ASP A 202 12.17 12.43 -0.22
N VAL A 203 11.22 12.21 -1.13
CA VAL A 203 11.37 12.55 -2.54
C VAL A 203 11.39 14.08 -2.73
N PHE A 204 10.58 14.85 -2.02
CA PHE A 204 10.64 16.32 -2.03
C PHE A 204 12.00 16.87 -1.59
N ASP A 205 12.64 16.23 -0.62
CA ASP A 205 13.98 16.62 -0.15
C ASP A 205 15.09 16.32 -1.18
N THR A 206 14.80 15.53 -2.24
CA THR A 206 15.74 15.32 -3.36
C THR A 206 15.74 16.43 -4.41
N VAL A 207 14.80 17.38 -4.35
CA VAL A 207 14.73 18.50 -5.31
C VAL A 207 15.94 19.43 -5.11
N PRO A 208 16.76 19.67 -6.14
CA PRO A 208 17.90 20.58 -6.05
C PRO A 208 17.50 21.95 -5.53
N ALA A 209 18.21 22.45 -4.52
CA ALA A 209 17.94 23.77 -3.91
C ALA A 209 17.97 24.89 -4.96
N VAL A 210 18.90 24.82 -5.92
CA VAL A 210 19.05 25.81 -7.01
C VAL A 210 17.76 25.97 -7.83
N LEU A 211 17.00 24.89 -8.08
CA LEU A 211 15.73 24.99 -8.80
C LEU A 211 14.68 25.78 -8.00
N LYS A 212 14.64 25.56 -6.68
CA LYS A 212 13.70 26.25 -5.79
C LYS A 212 14.10 27.71 -5.61
N GLU A 213 15.38 27.98 -5.35
CA GLU A 213 15.93 29.33 -5.18
C GLU A 213 15.80 30.17 -6.45
N SER A 214 16.01 29.59 -7.63
CA SER A 214 15.81 30.29 -8.91
C SER A 214 14.35 30.70 -9.11
N ALA A 215 13.40 29.82 -8.75
CA ALA A 215 11.98 30.13 -8.81
C ALA A 215 11.59 31.24 -7.82
N TYR A 216 12.14 31.23 -6.60
CA TYR A 216 11.98 32.33 -5.66
C TYR A 216 12.62 33.64 -6.20
N GLY A 217 13.76 33.56 -6.89
CA GLY A 217 14.45 34.71 -7.48
C GLY A 217 13.68 35.44 -8.58
N ILE A 218 12.75 34.77 -9.26
CA ILE A 218 11.83 35.40 -10.23
C ILE A 218 10.49 35.83 -9.61
N GLY A 219 10.38 35.79 -8.27
CA GLY A 219 9.21 36.26 -7.52
C GLY A 219 8.11 35.23 -7.32
N CYS A 220 8.37 33.93 -7.55
CA CYS A 220 7.35 32.90 -7.26
C CYS A 220 7.07 32.77 -5.76
N THR A 221 5.81 32.58 -5.43
CA THR A 221 5.36 32.24 -4.06
C THR A 221 5.69 30.79 -3.69
N THR A 222 5.70 30.45 -2.40
CA THR A 222 5.93 29.07 -1.91
C THR A 222 4.96 28.05 -2.52
N TRP A 223 3.71 28.45 -2.73
CA TRP A 223 2.71 27.63 -3.41
C TRP A 223 3.04 27.40 -4.88
N GLU A 224 3.50 28.44 -5.60
CA GLU A 224 3.91 28.31 -7.00
C GLU A 224 5.15 27.44 -7.15
N VAL A 225 6.15 27.60 -6.29
CA VAL A 225 7.34 26.72 -6.26
C VAL A 225 6.92 25.28 -6.01
N THR A 226 6.07 25.03 -5.02
CA THR A 226 5.60 23.67 -4.71
C THR A 226 4.83 23.06 -5.89
N ARG A 227 3.85 23.80 -6.43
CA ARG A 227 2.94 23.29 -7.46
C ARG A 227 3.58 23.16 -8.83
N ARG A 228 4.51 24.06 -9.19
CA ARG A 228 5.09 24.13 -10.55
C ARG A 228 6.52 23.58 -10.63
N VAL A 229 7.23 23.45 -9.52
CA VAL A 229 8.62 22.94 -9.50
C VAL A 229 8.71 21.63 -8.71
N THR A 230 8.41 21.67 -7.41
CA THR A 230 8.62 20.52 -6.50
C THR A 230 7.78 19.31 -6.89
N ILE A 231 6.45 19.46 -7.00
CA ILE A 231 5.54 18.34 -7.32
C ILE A 231 5.83 17.75 -8.71
N PRO A 232 5.98 18.54 -9.79
CA PRO A 232 6.30 17.99 -11.10
C PRO A 232 7.65 17.27 -11.14
N TYR A 233 8.69 17.81 -10.49
CA TYR A 233 10.02 17.18 -10.44
C TYR A 233 9.99 15.82 -9.73
N THR A 234 9.15 15.69 -8.70
CA THR A 234 9.13 14.51 -7.81
C THR A 234 8.00 13.54 -8.09
N ARG A 235 7.15 13.82 -9.08
CA ARG A 235 5.92 13.05 -9.38
C ARG A 235 6.12 11.54 -9.45
N VAL A 236 7.25 11.07 -9.98
CA VAL A 236 7.55 9.63 -10.10
C VAL A 236 7.76 9.00 -8.72
N GLY A 237 8.48 9.70 -7.83
CA GLY A 237 8.67 9.27 -6.45
C GLY A 237 7.39 9.36 -5.62
N ILE A 238 6.57 10.42 -5.79
CA ILE A 238 5.25 10.52 -5.13
C ILE A 238 4.40 9.30 -5.51
N MET A 239 4.33 8.98 -6.80
CA MET A 239 3.59 7.82 -7.29
C MET A 239 4.14 6.50 -6.77
N GLY A 240 5.47 6.38 -6.60
CA GLY A 240 6.07 5.23 -5.89
C GLY A 240 5.54 5.07 -4.46
N GLY A 241 5.40 6.19 -3.73
CA GLY A 241 4.77 6.21 -2.41
C GLY A 241 3.30 5.80 -2.43
N VAL A 242 2.53 6.30 -3.41
CA VAL A 242 1.11 5.92 -3.60
C VAL A 242 0.98 4.44 -3.94
N MET A 243 1.86 3.89 -4.79
CA MET A 243 1.85 2.46 -5.14
C MET A 243 2.17 1.57 -3.94
N LEU A 244 3.14 1.96 -3.11
CA LEU A 244 3.44 1.23 -1.88
C LEU A 244 2.24 1.25 -0.92
N GLY A 245 1.61 2.42 -0.79
CA GLY A 245 0.38 2.58 -0.01
C GLY A 245 -0.77 1.72 -0.51
N LEU A 246 -0.97 1.65 -1.83
CA LEU A 246 -2.01 0.83 -2.46
C LEU A 246 -1.75 -0.66 -2.27
N GLY A 247 -0.51 -1.11 -2.42
CA GLY A 247 -0.14 -2.51 -2.14
C GLY A 247 -0.40 -2.89 -0.68
N ARG A 248 -0.09 -1.98 0.26
CA ARG A 248 -0.42 -2.16 1.68
C ARG A 248 -1.93 -2.19 1.92
N ALA A 249 -2.69 -1.33 1.24
CA ALA A 249 -4.14 -1.26 1.37
C ALA A 249 -4.82 -2.56 0.94
N LEU A 250 -4.46 -3.08 -0.23
CA LEU A 250 -5.01 -4.32 -0.80
C LEU A 250 -4.71 -5.54 0.08
N GLY A 251 -3.54 -5.57 0.71
CA GLY A 251 -3.10 -6.66 1.58
C GLY A 251 -3.51 -6.51 3.05
N GLU A 252 -4.21 -5.43 3.44
CA GLU A 252 -4.51 -5.23 4.85
C GLU A 252 -5.49 -6.29 5.36
N THR A 253 -5.10 -6.91 6.47
CA THR A 253 -5.76 -8.09 7.01
C THR A 253 -6.37 -7.79 8.38
N MET A 254 -5.53 -7.58 9.39
CA MET A 254 -5.96 -7.58 10.78
C MET A 254 -6.76 -6.33 11.15
N ALA A 255 -6.34 -5.14 10.72
CA ALA A 255 -7.07 -3.92 11.09
C ALA A 255 -8.51 -3.93 10.53
N VAL A 256 -8.65 -4.38 9.29
CA VAL A 256 -9.93 -4.45 8.58
C VAL A 256 -10.84 -5.54 9.15
N THR A 257 -10.28 -6.70 9.50
CA THR A 257 -11.03 -7.84 10.05
C THR A 257 -11.85 -7.47 11.29
N PHE A 258 -11.30 -6.65 12.19
CA PHE A 258 -12.01 -6.23 13.40
C PHE A 258 -13.16 -5.25 13.15
N VAL A 259 -13.19 -4.56 12.00
CA VAL A 259 -14.06 -3.37 11.83
C VAL A 259 -14.96 -3.46 10.59
N ILE A 260 -14.72 -4.40 9.68
CA ILE A 260 -15.52 -4.53 8.44
C ILE A 260 -16.87 -5.21 8.66
N GLY A 261 -17.00 -5.96 9.75
CA GLY A 261 -18.22 -6.66 10.14
C GLY A 261 -18.38 -8.08 9.56
N ASN A 262 -17.40 -8.55 8.79
CA ASN A 262 -17.24 -9.94 8.32
C ASN A 262 -18.50 -10.57 7.71
N ALA A 263 -19.23 -9.80 6.89
CA ALA A 263 -20.42 -10.27 6.21
C ALA A 263 -20.12 -10.58 4.74
N HIS A 264 -20.40 -11.80 4.30
CA HIS A 264 -20.30 -12.24 2.90
C HIS A 264 -21.53 -11.78 2.11
N ARG A 265 -21.70 -10.46 2.01
CA ARG A 265 -22.77 -9.84 1.22
C ARG A 265 -22.32 -8.56 0.55
N ILE A 266 -22.90 -8.25 -0.60
CA ILE A 266 -22.66 -7.01 -1.35
C ILE A 266 -23.80 -6.05 -1.07
N SER A 267 -23.42 -4.85 -0.65
CA SER A 267 -24.37 -3.76 -0.44
C SER A 267 -23.84 -2.52 -1.13
N ALA A 268 -24.76 -1.75 -1.72
CA ALA A 268 -24.43 -0.44 -2.26
C ALA A 268 -24.11 0.58 -1.15
N SER A 269 -24.52 0.33 0.09
CA SER A 269 -24.23 1.23 1.21
C SER A 269 -22.83 1.01 1.77
N LEU A 270 -22.08 2.09 1.93
CA LEU A 270 -20.76 2.10 2.58
C LEU A 270 -20.83 1.89 4.10
N PHE A 271 -22.01 2.05 4.72
CA PHE A 271 -22.21 1.72 6.13
C PHE A 271 -22.57 0.26 6.35
N ALA A 272 -22.84 -0.49 5.28
CA ALA A 272 -23.12 -1.91 5.41
C ALA A 272 -21.85 -2.69 5.80
N PRO A 273 -22.02 -3.72 6.65
CA PRO A 273 -21.01 -4.76 6.84
C PRO A 273 -20.65 -5.45 5.53
N GLY A 274 -19.37 -5.76 5.38
CA GLY A 274 -18.83 -6.53 4.25
C GLY A 274 -17.67 -7.43 4.70
N THR A 275 -16.88 -7.91 3.75
CA THR A 275 -15.64 -8.65 4.01
C THR A 275 -14.59 -8.34 2.94
N THR A 276 -13.31 -8.56 3.23
CA THR A 276 -12.22 -8.52 2.25
C THR A 276 -11.65 -9.92 2.04
N ILE A 277 -10.89 -10.12 0.97
CA ILE A 277 -10.21 -11.39 0.72
C ILE A 277 -9.32 -11.76 1.92
N SER A 278 -8.48 -10.81 2.35
CA SER A 278 -7.57 -11.03 3.47
C SER A 278 -8.31 -11.34 4.78
N ALA A 279 -9.41 -10.62 5.07
CA ALA A 279 -10.21 -10.86 6.28
C ALA A 279 -10.91 -12.22 6.25
N THR A 280 -11.50 -12.60 5.10
CA THR A 280 -12.09 -13.94 4.94
C THR A 280 -11.04 -15.03 5.12
N ILE A 281 -9.84 -14.90 4.54
CA ILE A 281 -8.76 -15.88 4.76
C ILE A 281 -8.37 -15.93 6.25
N ALA A 282 -8.18 -14.79 6.90
CA ALA A 282 -7.75 -14.75 8.30
C ALA A 282 -8.76 -15.37 9.28
N ASN A 283 -10.05 -15.14 9.07
CA ASN A 283 -11.11 -15.67 9.95
C ASN A 283 -11.37 -17.16 9.70
N GLU A 284 -11.40 -17.57 8.44
CA GLU A 284 -11.95 -18.86 8.05
C GLU A 284 -10.87 -19.95 7.88
N PHE A 285 -9.60 -19.59 7.68
CA PHE A 285 -8.56 -20.58 7.35
C PHE A 285 -8.29 -21.58 8.47
N THR A 286 -8.36 -21.16 9.74
CA THR A 286 -8.21 -22.06 10.89
C THR A 286 -9.44 -22.89 11.16
N GLU A 287 -10.61 -22.47 10.66
CA GLU A 287 -11.89 -23.15 10.81
C GLU A 287 -12.22 -24.04 9.60
N ALA A 288 -11.39 -24.00 8.56
CA ALA A 288 -11.63 -24.69 7.31
C ALA A 288 -11.47 -26.21 7.47
N ASP A 289 -12.61 -26.90 7.48
CA ASP A 289 -12.67 -28.36 7.45
C ASP A 289 -12.93 -28.87 6.03
N GLY A 290 -12.14 -29.86 5.60
CA GLY A 290 -12.19 -30.44 4.25
C GLY A 290 -11.30 -29.76 3.19
N ASN A 291 -10.99 -30.53 2.14
CA ASN A 291 -10.11 -30.11 1.04
C ASN A 291 -10.72 -28.98 0.21
N LEU A 292 -12.03 -29.05 -0.05
CA LEU A 292 -12.69 -28.04 -0.86
C LEU A 292 -12.71 -26.67 -0.17
N TYR A 293 -13.00 -26.62 1.14
CA TYR A 293 -13.05 -25.37 1.89
C TYR A 293 -11.66 -24.71 1.92
N THR A 294 -10.62 -25.46 2.29
CA THR A 294 -9.24 -24.96 2.25
C THR A 294 -8.83 -24.53 0.84
N SER A 295 -9.18 -25.31 -0.20
CA SER A 295 -8.93 -24.94 -1.61
C SER A 295 -9.65 -23.65 -2.01
N SER A 296 -10.89 -23.43 -1.56
CA SER A 296 -11.64 -22.19 -1.81
C SER A 296 -10.97 -20.98 -1.16
N LEU A 297 -10.41 -21.11 0.03
CA LEU A 297 -9.63 -20.02 0.66
C LEU A 297 -8.31 -19.75 -0.08
N VAL A 298 -7.60 -20.80 -0.50
CA VAL A 298 -6.39 -20.64 -1.33
C VAL A 298 -6.72 -19.96 -2.66
N SER A 299 -7.89 -20.23 -3.23
CA SER A 299 -8.37 -19.57 -4.45
C SER A 299 -8.67 -18.08 -4.26
N LEU A 300 -9.15 -17.67 -3.09
CA LEU A 300 -9.20 -16.24 -2.74
C LEU A 300 -7.79 -15.63 -2.71
N GLY A 301 -6.81 -16.33 -2.14
CA GLY A 301 -5.40 -15.91 -2.13
C GLY A 301 -4.83 -15.75 -3.54
N LEU A 302 -5.12 -16.69 -4.44
CA LEU A 302 -4.76 -16.60 -5.86
C LEU A 302 -5.40 -15.36 -6.53
N ILE A 303 -6.67 -15.11 -6.27
CA ILE A 303 -7.38 -13.94 -6.80
C ILE A 303 -6.75 -12.65 -6.28
N LEU A 304 -6.46 -12.55 -4.97
CA LEU A 304 -5.80 -11.37 -4.40
C LEU A 304 -4.42 -11.14 -5.00
N PHE A 305 -3.65 -12.21 -5.23
CA PHE A 305 -2.35 -12.15 -5.90
C PHE A 305 -2.50 -11.58 -7.32
N ILE A 306 -3.46 -12.10 -8.11
CA ILE A 306 -3.73 -11.64 -9.48
C ILE A 306 -4.20 -10.18 -9.48
N ILE A 307 -5.14 -9.81 -8.62
CA ILE A 307 -5.66 -8.43 -8.50
C ILE A 307 -4.52 -7.48 -8.14
N THR A 308 -3.71 -7.82 -7.13
CA THR A 308 -2.56 -7.01 -6.72
C THR A 308 -1.55 -6.87 -7.85
N PHE A 309 -1.23 -7.96 -8.56
CA PHE A 309 -0.33 -7.92 -9.71
C PHE A 309 -0.87 -7.01 -10.82
N ILE A 310 -2.14 -7.15 -11.21
CA ILE A 310 -2.77 -6.34 -12.26
C ILE A 310 -2.76 -4.86 -11.86
N ILE A 311 -3.19 -4.55 -10.64
CA ILE A 311 -3.25 -3.16 -10.15
C ILE A 311 -1.86 -2.53 -10.14
N LEU A 312 -0.85 -3.23 -9.61
CA LEU A 312 0.53 -2.72 -9.58
C LEU A 312 1.14 -2.62 -10.99
N ALA A 313 0.85 -3.57 -11.87
CA ALA A 313 1.30 -3.54 -13.27
C ALA A 313 0.68 -2.35 -14.02
N LEU A 314 -0.62 -2.10 -13.87
CA LEU A 314 -1.30 -0.95 -14.45
C LEU A 314 -0.76 0.36 -13.90
N ALA A 315 -0.54 0.43 -12.60
CA ALA A 315 0.04 1.60 -11.94
C ALA A 315 1.45 1.89 -12.51
N ARG A 316 2.30 0.86 -12.62
CA ARG A 316 3.65 0.97 -13.19
C ARG A 316 3.63 1.32 -14.67
N TYR A 317 2.71 0.74 -15.44
CA TYR A 317 2.55 1.07 -16.86
C TYR A 317 2.13 2.53 -17.08
N MET A 318 1.22 3.03 -16.23
CA MET A 318 0.81 4.43 -16.25
C MET A 318 2.00 5.38 -16.03
N LEU A 319 2.92 5.02 -15.12
CA LEU A 319 4.15 5.80 -14.88
C LEU A 319 5.05 5.86 -16.11
N LEU A 320 5.34 4.71 -16.73
CA LEU A 320 6.22 4.67 -17.91
C LEU A 320 5.70 5.56 -19.04
N ARG A 321 4.37 5.65 -19.22
CA ARG A 321 3.75 6.56 -20.18
C ARG A 321 3.89 8.03 -19.81
N ILE A 322 3.85 8.36 -18.52
CA ILE A 322 3.96 9.73 -18.03
C ILE A 322 5.40 10.25 -18.24
N ASP A 323 6.41 9.40 -18.03
CA ASP A 323 7.81 9.75 -18.25
C ASP A 323 8.16 9.95 -19.72
N SER A 324 7.63 9.10 -20.62
CA SER A 324 7.82 9.26 -22.06
C SER A 324 7.24 10.55 -22.64
N ARG A 325 6.25 11.18 -21.96
CA ARG A 325 5.61 12.42 -22.41
C ARG A 325 6.34 13.69 -21.98
N THR A 326 7.29 13.58 -21.06
CA THR A 326 8.05 14.71 -20.51
C THR A 326 9.42 14.91 -21.11
N GLY A 327 9.83 14.08 -22.08
CA GLY A 327 11.08 14.28 -22.81
C GLY A 327 12.33 14.25 -21.93
N ALA A 328 12.37 13.34 -20.96
CA ALA A 328 13.63 12.93 -20.32
C ALA A 328 14.26 11.79 -21.14
#